data_AF-A0A0G4H8T4-F1
#
_entry.id   AF-A0A0G4H8T4-F1
#
_cell.length_a   1.000
_cell.length_b   1.000
_cell.length_c   1.000
_cell.angle_alpha   90.00
_cell.angle_beta   90.00
_cell.angle_gamma   90.00
#
_symmetry.space_group_name_H-M   'P 1'
#
loop_
_entity.id
_entity.type
_entity.pdbx_description
1 polymer ?
#
loop_
_entity_poly.entity_id
_entity_poly.type
_entity_poly.pdbx_seq_one_letter_code
_entity_poly.pdbx_strand_id
1 'polypeptide(L)'
;MREGRGEDGASLSSLEDILTETGEATRSNATEHEWPQPISRIALGFRHALVVAGGRVMTFGWVSLGFFTECARRVPTEIPGVSGVVDACAGRTHSVVLLESGRVLSWHDVEEAGVTFKTPSEILPLGAEGESDGDWGGGKVVGVTCGDGFRFVQCSHTDAAVKRSLLHRSIQPSSFLLLLLLLLLLLLLFFVFFFFFFFFFFSPPVCLLSHLRS
;
A
#
# COMPACT_ATOMS: atom_id res chain seq x y z
N MET A 1 2.39 0.82 -97.18
CA MET A 1 1.96 1.98 -96.37
C MET A 1 2.78 1.99 -95.10
N ARG A 2 3.22 3.17 -94.70
CA ARG A 2 4.35 3.46 -93.82
C ARG A 2 3.82 4.20 -92.61
N GLU A 3 4.14 3.72 -91.41
CA GLU A 3 4.23 4.43 -90.12
C GLU A 3 4.74 3.38 -89.12
N GLY A 4 5.80 3.54 -88.32
CA GLY A 4 6.65 4.68 -88.04
C GLY A 4 6.75 4.90 -86.52
N ARG A 5 7.93 4.61 -85.94
CA ARG A 5 8.47 5.20 -84.69
C ARG A 5 7.84 4.72 -83.36
N GLY A 6 8.56 4.51 -82.26
CA GLY A 6 9.96 4.73 -81.93
C GLY A 6 10.41 3.91 -80.71
N GLU A 7 11.72 3.81 -80.57
CA GLU A 7 12.46 3.19 -79.48
C GLU A 7 12.67 4.20 -78.35
N ASP A 8 12.29 3.83 -77.12
CA ASP A 8 12.52 4.66 -75.94
C ASP A 8 13.08 3.75 -74.84
N GLY A 9 14.41 3.55 -74.89
CA GLY A 9 15.17 3.00 -73.79
C GLY A 9 15.08 3.93 -72.59
N ALA A 10 14.33 3.53 -71.57
CA ALA A 10 14.41 4.14 -70.25
C ALA A 10 15.76 3.75 -69.62
N SER A 11 16.70 4.68 -69.70
CA SER A 11 18.03 4.63 -69.11
C SER A 11 17.98 4.34 -67.61
N LEU A 12 18.77 3.36 -67.16
CA LEU A 12 19.00 2.98 -65.75
C LEU A 12 19.58 4.10 -64.88
N SER A 13 19.85 5.29 -65.43
CA SER A 13 20.26 6.49 -64.70
C SER A 13 19.13 7.14 -63.90
N SER A 14 17.85 6.88 -64.22
CA SER A 14 16.72 7.49 -63.50
C SER A 14 16.34 6.78 -62.18
N LEU A 15 17.00 5.68 -61.84
CA LEU A 15 16.78 4.97 -60.56
C LEU A 15 17.82 5.32 -59.48
N GLU A 16 18.96 5.91 -59.86
CA GLU A 16 19.99 6.37 -58.90
C GLU A 16 19.73 7.81 -58.43
N ASP A 17 19.04 8.64 -59.24
CA ASP A 17 18.70 10.03 -58.87
C ASP A 17 17.61 10.14 -57.78
N ILE A 18 16.85 9.07 -57.51
CA ILE A 18 15.85 9.04 -56.42
C ILE A 18 16.50 8.75 -55.06
N LEU A 19 17.73 8.20 -55.04
CA LEU A 19 18.41 7.80 -53.80
C LEU A 19 19.28 8.90 -53.17
N THR A 20 19.36 10.08 -53.79
CA THR A 20 20.23 11.18 -53.35
C THR A 20 19.50 12.44 -52.86
N GLU A 21 18.17 12.41 -52.73
CA GLU A 21 17.40 13.57 -52.24
C GLU A 21 16.41 13.25 -51.11
N THR A 22 16.83 12.40 -50.16
CA THR A 22 16.28 12.47 -48.80
C THR A 22 17.41 12.74 -47.84
N GLY A 23 17.66 14.03 -47.61
CA GLY A 23 18.42 14.49 -46.48
C GLY A 23 17.89 13.86 -45.20
N GLU A 24 18.83 13.45 -44.34
CA GLU A 24 18.66 13.34 -42.90
C GLU A 24 17.25 12.92 -42.48
N ALA A 25 16.97 11.61 -42.58
CA ALA A 25 15.82 11.01 -41.94
C ALA A 25 15.95 11.20 -40.42
N THR A 26 15.57 12.38 -39.94
CA THR A 26 15.12 12.58 -38.58
C THR A 26 14.05 11.51 -38.36
N ARG A 27 14.39 10.56 -37.48
CA ARG A 27 13.58 9.42 -37.11
C ARG A 27 12.34 9.93 -36.36
N SER A 28 11.41 10.51 -37.08
CA SER A 28 10.15 11.04 -36.56
C SER A 28 8.99 10.49 -37.38
N ASN A 29 8.02 9.94 -36.64
CA ASN A 29 6.70 9.50 -37.08
C ASN A 29 6.61 8.20 -37.88
N ALA A 30 6.75 7.08 -37.18
CA ALA A 30 5.87 5.94 -37.38
C ALA A 30 4.87 5.90 -36.21
N THR A 31 3.62 6.30 -36.46
CA THR A 31 2.50 6.17 -35.51
C THR A 31 2.05 4.72 -35.44
N GLU A 32 2.85 3.87 -34.81
CA GLU A 32 2.36 2.63 -34.21
C GLU A 32 1.90 2.97 -32.79
N HIS A 33 0.91 2.28 -32.26
CA HIS A 33 0.34 2.50 -30.92
C HIS A 33 1.40 2.17 -29.84
N GLU A 34 2.38 3.06 -29.69
CA GLU A 34 3.58 2.81 -28.92
C GLU A 34 3.26 3.01 -27.44
N TRP A 35 3.56 1.98 -26.67
CA TRP A 35 3.38 1.99 -25.24
C TRP A 35 4.13 3.13 -24.57
N PRO A 36 3.61 3.67 -23.46
CA PRO A 36 4.35 4.67 -22.72
C PRO A 36 5.66 4.05 -22.21
N GLN A 37 6.78 4.68 -22.54
CA GLN A 37 8.09 4.17 -22.13
C GLN A 37 8.60 4.91 -20.88
N PRO A 38 9.49 4.27 -20.09
CA PRO A 38 9.88 2.87 -20.17
C PRO A 38 8.81 1.96 -19.55
N ILE A 39 8.71 0.72 -20.04
CA ILE A 39 8.01 -0.35 -19.32
C ILE A 39 8.92 -0.78 -18.16
N SER A 40 8.47 -0.57 -16.93
CA SER A 40 9.30 -0.78 -15.73
C SER A 40 8.90 -2.01 -14.92
N ARG A 41 7.63 -2.45 -15.01
CA ARG A 41 7.14 -3.58 -14.23
C ARG A 41 5.94 -4.25 -14.91
N ILE A 42 5.80 -5.55 -14.66
CA ILE A 42 4.64 -6.35 -15.04
C ILE A 42 4.20 -7.14 -13.81
N ALA A 43 2.89 -7.18 -13.53
CA ALA A 43 2.30 -7.99 -12.48
C ALA A 43 1.15 -8.81 -13.04
N LEU A 44 1.14 -10.12 -12.77
CA LEU A 44 0.14 -11.05 -13.27
C LEU A 44 -0.73 -11.53 -12.11
N GLY A 45 -2.03 -11.30 -12.22
CA GLY A 45 -3.04 -11.87 -11.33
C GLY A 45 -3.66 -13.13 -11.94
N PHE A 46 -4.72 -13.65 -11.32
CA PHE A 46 -5.36 -14.88 -11.81
C PHE A 46 -6.05 -14.69 -13.16
N ARG A 47 -6.70 -13.54 -13.36
CA ARG A 47 -7.49 -13.23 -14.56
C ARG A 47 -7.14 -11.90 -15.21
N HIS A 48 -6.17 -11.16 -14.66
CA HIS A 48 -5.76 -9.85 -15.16
C HIS A 48 -4.25 -9.68 -15.13
N ALA A 49 -3.76 -8.73 -15.92
CA ALA A 49 -2.38 -8.29 -15.90
C ALA A 49 -2.31 -6.77 -15.70
N LEU A 50 -1.26 -6.33 -15.00
CA LEU A 50 -0.89 -4.94 -14.85
C LEU A 50 0.46 -4.74 -15.52
N VAL A 51 0.61 -3.65 -16.25
CA VAL A 51 1.88 -3.23 -16.86
C VAL A 51 2.13 -1.79 -16.46
N VAL A 52 3.27 -1.54 -15.83
CA VAL A 52 3.72 -0.19 -15.48
C VAL A 52 4.59 0.33 -16.59
N ALA A 53 4.18 1.45 -17.17
CA ALA A 53 4.71 1.98 -18.42
C ALA A 53 4.72 3.52 -18.34
N GLY A 54 5.90 4.14 -18.38
CA GLY A 54 6.05 5.61 -18.28
C GLY A 54 5.42 6.21 -17.02
N GLY A 55 5.52 5.50 -15.89
CA GLY A 55 4.92 5.89 -14.61
C GLY A 55 3.38 5.73 -14.54
N ARG A 56 2.75 5.18 -15.57
CA ARG A 56 1.30 4.89 -15.62
C ARG A 56 1.07 3.39 -15.49
N VAL A 57 -0.15 3.00 -15.14
CA VAL A 57 -0.54 1.58 -15.06
C VAL A 57 -1.58 1.25 -16.13
N MET A 58 -1.24 0.25 -16.93
CA MET A 58 -2.06 -0.33 -17.97
C MET A 58 -2.58 -1.68 -17.50
N THR A 59 -3.76 -2.07 -17.98
CA THR A 59 -4.36 -3.33 -17.57
C THR A 59 -5.14 -4.06 -18.66
N PHE A 60 -5.24 -5.37 -18.48
CA PHE A 60 -5.83 -6.35 -19.39
C PHE A 60 -6.47 -7.49 -18.61
N GLY A 61 -7.37 -8.19 -19.28
CA GLY A 61 -7.95 -9.44 -18.82
C GLY A 61 -9.39 -9.32 -18.36
N TRP A 62 -9.82 -10.31 -17.61
CA TRP A 62 -11.17 -10.55 -17.13
C TRP A 62 -11.39 -9.92 -15.75
N VAL A 63 -11.21 -8.62 -15.64
CA VAL A 63 -11.59 -7.88 -14.43
C VAL A 63 -12.18 -6.54 -14.82
N SER A 64 -13.34 -6.23 -14.24
CA SER A 64 -13.95 -4.89 -14.20
C SER A 64 -13.09 -4.01 -13.30
N LEU A 65 -11.98 -3.51 -13.82
CA LEU A 65 -10.99 -2.74 -13.06
C LEU A 65 -11.43 -1.27 -12.87
N GLY A 66 -12.66 -1.07 -12.39
CA GLY A 66 -13.30 0.24 -12.27
C GLY A 66 -13.95 0.75 -13.56
N PHE A 67 -14.05 -0.10 -14.59
CA PHE A 67 -14.72 0.21 -15.84
C PHE A 67 -15.91 -0.72 -16.08
N PHE A 68 -17.05 -0.12 -16.39
CA PHE A 68 -18.41 -0.68 -16.51
C PHE A 68 -18.63 -1.74 -17.60
N THR A 69 -17.69 -2.63 -17.83
CA THR A 69 -17.89 -3.69 -18.81
C THR A 69 -17.45 -5.02 -18.24
N GLU A 70 -18.43 -5.89 -17.98
CA GLU A 70 -18.27 -7.33 -17.73
C GLU A 70 -17.50 -8.07 -18.85
N CYS A 71 -17.12 -7.35 -19.91
CA CYS A 71 -16.34 -7.85 -21.02
C CYS A 71 -14.84 -7.76 -20.72
N ALA A 72 -14.16 -8.89 -20.88
CA ALA A 72 -12.71 -8.98 -20.81
C ALA A 72 -12.02 -7.98 -21.75
N ARG A 73 -11.04 -7.25 -21.22
CA ARG A 73 -10.23 -6.32 -22.01
C ARG A 73 -9.03 -7.02 -22.60
N ARG A 74 -8.99 -7.12 -23.93
CA ARG A 74 -7.86 -7.69 -24.67
C ARG A 74 -6.81 -6.63 -25.07
N VAL A 75 -7.15 -5.35 -24.94
CA VAL A 75 -6.32 -4.21 -25.33
C VAL A 75 -5.81 -3.51 -24.05
N PRO A 76 -4.55 -3.05 -24.01
CA PRO A 76 -4.02 -2.36 -22.84
C PRO A 76 -4.88 -1.13 -22.59
N THR A 77 -5.45 -1.02 -21.40
CA THR A 77 -6.21 0.17 -21.04
C THR A 77 -5.57 0.85 -19.84
N GLU A 78 -5.33 2.15 -19.97
CA GLU A 78 -4.81 2.97 -18.87
C GLU A 78 -5.85 3.11 -17.77
N ILE A 79 -5.40 3.02 -16.52
CA ILE A 79 -6.25 3.34 -15.36
C ILE A 79 -6.15 4.86 -15.10
N PRO A 80 -7.23 5.64 -15.32
CA PRO A 80 -7.19 7.08 -15.16
C PRO A 80 -6.96 7.46 -13.70
N GLY A 81 -6.27 8.58 -13.49
CA GLY A 81 -6.00 9.12 -12.15
C GLY A 81 -4.86 8.43 -11.40
N VAL A 82 -4.17 7.46 -12.01
CA VAL A 82 -3.00 6.80 -11.41
C VAL A 82 -1.74 7.14 -12.22
N SER A 83 -0.82 7.85 -11.57
CA SER A 83 0.47 8.27 -12.16
C SER A 83 1.59 8.24 -11.12
N GLY A 84 2.84 8.19 -11.59
CA GLY A 84 4.02 8.06 -10.73
C GLY A 84 4.12 6.68 -10.09
N VAL A 85 3.73 5.61 -10.79
CA VAL A 85 3.78 4.24 -10.27
C VAL A 85 5.21 3.69 -10.30
N VAL A 86 5.69 3.20 -9.16
CA VAL A 86 7.02 2.58 -9.01
C VAL A 86 6.98 1.08 -8.72
N ASP A 87 5.88 0.59 -8.16
CA ASP A 87 5.65 -0.81 -7.88
C ASP A 87 4.18 -1.16 -8.14
N ALA A 88 3.93 -2.41 -8.53
CA ALA A 88 2.62 -2.98 -8.79
C ALA A 88 2.62 -4.47 -8.43
N CYS A 89 1.54 -4.93 -7.81
CA CYS A 89 1.24 -6.35 -7.65
C CYS A 89 -0.23 -6.65 -7.96
N ALA A 90 -0.48 -7.88 -8.42
CA ALA A 90 -1.79 -8.37 -8.79
C ALA A 90 -2.06 -9.68 -8.05
N GLY A 91 -3.20 -9.77 -7.37
CA GLY A 91 -3.69 -10.97 -6.71
C GLY A 91 -4.73 -11.70 -7.56
N ARG A 92 -5.67 -12.41 -6.92
CA ARG A 92 -6.71 -13.16 -7.65
C ARG A 92 -7.64 -12.23 -8.44
N THR A 93 -8.20 -11.26 -7.74
CA THR A 93 -9.17 -10.29 -8.29
C THR A 93 -8.89 -8.85 -7.85
N HIS A 94 -7.83 -8.65 -7.05
CA HIS A 94 -7.37 -7.35 -6.60
C HIS A 94 -6.04 -6.96 -7.21
N SER A 95 -5.81 -5.66 -7.25
CA SER A 95 -4.59 -5.04 -7.75
C SER A 95 -4.13 -3.99 -6.74
N VAL A 96 -2.81 -3.83 -6.61
CA VAL A 96 -2.19 -2.84 -5.73
C VAL A 96 -1.05 -2.17 -6.46
N VAL A 97 -0.90 -0.86 -6.29
CA VAL A 97 0.23 -0.08 -6.81
C VAL A 97 0.83 0.81 -5.74
N LEU A 98 2.13 1.02 -5.82
CA LEU A 98 2.89 1.98 -5.03
C LEU A 98 3.24 3.17 -5.90
N LEU A 99 2.97 4.36 -5.40
CA LEU A 99 3.35 5.60 -6.06
C LEU A 99 4.69 6.13 -5.54
N GLU A 100 5.37 6.97 -6.34
CA GLU A 100 6.59 7.70 -5.94
C GLU A 100 6.39 8.53 -4.66
N SER A 101 5.17 9.00 -4.43
CA SER A 101 4.77 9.72 -3.21
C SER A 101 4.77 8.86 -1.94
N GLY A 102 4.91 7.53 -2.06
CA GLY A 102 4.80 6.57 -0.96
C GLY A 102 3.37 6.12 -0.67
N ARG A 103 2.38 6.69 -1.38
CA ARG A 103 0.98 6.30 -1.30
C ARG A 103 0.78 4.93 -1.96
N VAL A 104 -0.07 4.11 -1.35
CA VAL A 104 -0.41 2.79 -1.89
C VAL A 104 -1.87 2.81 -2.31
N LEU A 105 -2.15 2.54 -3.58
CA LEU A 105 -3.53 2.46 -4.09
C LEU A 105 -3.91 1.01 -4.35
N SER A 106 -5.18 0.69 -4.15
CA SER A 106 -5.74 -0.61 -4.51
C SER A 106 -7.12 -0.52 -5.11
N TRP A 107 -7.43 -1.51 -5.92
CA TRP A 107 -8.76 -1.75 -6.45
C TRP A 107 -9.00 -3.26 -6.54
N HIS A 108 -10.26 -3.64 -6.56
CA HIS A 108 -10.69 -5.02 -6.66
C HIS A 108 -11.99 -5.07 -7.45
N ASP A 109 -12.27 -6.24 -8.01
CA ASP A 109 -13.60 -6.50 -8.55
C ASP A 109 -14.62 -6.49 -7.39
N VAL A 110 -15.75 -5.82 -7.57
CA VAL A 110 -16.82 -5.76 -6.56
C VAL A 110 -18.12 -6.21 -7.19
N GLU A 111 -18.66 -7.34 -6.73
CA GLU A 111 -20.04 -7.78 -7.03
C GLU A 111 -21.05 -7.25 -5.99
N GLU A 112 -20.77 -6.13 -5.32
CA GLU A 112 -21.65 -5.63 -4.26
C GLU A 112 -22.65 -4.63 -4.84
N ALA A 113 -23.94 -4.99 -4.75
CA ALA A 113 -25.08 -4.32 -5.36
C ALA A 113 -25.10 -2.80 -5.09
N GLY A 114 -24.94 -2.00 -6.14
CA GLY A 114 -25.29 -0.58 -6.16
C GLY A 114 -24.17 0.42 -5.86
N VAL A 115 -22.92 0.00 -5.71
CA VAL A 115 -21.81 0.95 -5.50
C VAL A 115 -21.20 1.39 -6.83
N THR A 116 -21.61 2.57 -7.27
CA THR A 116 -21.08 3.29 -8.43
C THR A 116 -19.58 3.58 -8.24
N PHE A 117 -18.75 3.13 -9.18
CA PHE A 117 -17.38 3.61 -9.44
C PHE A 117 -16.44 3.69 -8.22
N LYS A 118 -15.62 2.66 -7.99
CA LYS A 118 -14.43 2.82 -7.14
C LYS A 118 -13.22 3.11 -8.01
N THR A 119 -12.87 4.40 -8.10
CA THR A 119 -11.48 4.81 -8.39
C THR A 119 -10.52 4.01 -7.51
N PRO A 120 -9.28 3.76 -7.96
CA PRO A 120 -8.21 3.26 -7.09
C PRO A 120 -8.25 3.97 -5.73
N SER A 121 -8.53 3.19 -4.68
CA SER A 121 -8.69 3.72 -3.33
C SER A 121 -7.38 3.59 -2.58
N GLU A 122 -7.02 4.62 -1.84
CA GLU A 122 -5.82 4.62 -1.04
C GLU A 122 -5.92 3.65 0.13
N ILE A 123 -4.85 2.91 0.34
CA ILE A 123 -4.66 2.01 1.47
C ILE A 123 -3.93 2.79 2.54
N LEU A 124 -4.61 3.00 3.67
CA LEU A 124 -4.00 3.56 4.86
C LEU A 124 -3.51 2.43 5.79
N PRO A 125 -2.45 2.67 6.59
CA PRO A 125 -2.03 1.73 7.62
C PRO A 125 -3.15 1.54 8.65
N LEU A 126 -3.38 0.28 9.06
CA LEU A 126 -4.33 -0.04 10.13
C LEU A 126 -3.86 0.61 11.44
N GLY A 127 -4.69 1.49 12.01
CA GLY A 127 -4.38 2.27 13.23
C GLY A 127 -4.23 3.78 13.02
N ALA A 128 -4.44 4.29 11.81
CA ALA A 128 -4.46 5.74 11.51
C ALA A 128 -5.78 6.42 11.95
N GLU A 129 -6.28 6.12 13.15
CA GLU A 129 -7.39 6.83 13.75
C GLU A 129 -6.88 8.12 14.41
N GLY A 130 -6.81 9.16 13.58
CA GLY A 130 -6.34 10.49 13.96
C GLY A 130 -5.07 10.87 13.22
N GLU A 131 -5.20 11.81 12.28
CA GLU A 131 -4.13 12.66 11.76
C GLU A 131 -2.77 11.98 11.53
N SER A 132 -2.69 11.09 10.54
CA SER A 132 -1.39 10.85 9.92
C SER A 132 -1.57 10.61 8.43
N ASP A 133 -0.79 11.37 7.65
CA ASP A 133 -0.75 11.41 6.18
C ASP A 133 -0.25 10.09 5.56
N GLY A 134 -0.81 8.94 5.95
CA GLY A 134 -0.30 7.63 5.55
C GLY A 134 1.02 7.27 6.24
N ASP A 135 1.17 7.60 7.53
CA ASP A 135 2.38 7.22 8.27
C ASP A 135 2.42 5.73 8.57
N TRP A 136 3.22 4.98 7.81
CA TRP A 136 3.43 3.54 8.00
C TRP A 136 4.37 3.23 9.18
N GLY A 137 4.17 3.88 10.32
CA GLY A 137 4.97 3.73 11.54
C GLY A 137 6.37 4.35 11.44
N GLY A 138 6.49 5.51 10.79
CA GLY A 138 7.74 6.22 10.54
C GLY A 138 8.64 5.55 9.51
N GLY A 139 8.13 4.56 8.77
CA GLY A 139 8.82 3.86 7.70
C GLY A 139 8.37 4.34 6.32
N LYS A 140 9.30 4.42 5.37
CA LYS A 140 8.98 4.66 3.95
C LYS A 140 8.50 3.36 3.33
N VAL A 141 7.40 3.38 2.59
CA VAL A 141 6.98 2.22 1.79
C VAL A 141 7.96 2.02 0.62
N VAL A 142 8.48 0.81 0.49
CA VAL A 142 9.50 0.45 -0.52
C VAL A 142 9.06 -0.63 -1.48
N GLY A 143 7.96 -1.34 -1.19
CA GLY A 143 7.47 -2.38 -2.08
C GLY A 143 6.09 -2.91 -1.70
N VAL A 144 5.44 -3.55 -2.67
CA VAL A 144 4.14 -4.21 -2.48
C VAL A 144 4.18 -5.62 -3.04
N THR A 145 3.51 -6.57 -2.38
CA THR A 145 3.32 -7.92 -2.90
C THR A 145 1.91 -8.44 -2.60
N CYS A 146 1.40 -9.29 -3.48
CA CYS A 146 0.01 -9.73 -3.47
C CYS A 146 -0.02 -11.27 -3.45
N GLY A 147 -0.89 -11.83 -2.61
CA GLY A 147 -1.29 -13.23 -2.65
C GLY A 147 -2.71 -13.39 -3.22
N ASP A 148 -3.30 -14.59 -3.08
CA ASP A 148 -4.65 -14.87 -3.62
C ASP A 148 -5.71 -13.95 -3.01
N GLY A 149 -5.70 -13.78 -1.68
CA GLY A 149 -6.65 -12.94 -0.94
C GLY A 149 -6.01 -11.98 0.06
N PHE A 150 -4.68 -11.80 -0.01
CA PHE A 150 -3.96 -10.89 0.88
C PHE A 150 -3.00 -9.99 0.11
N ARG A 151 -2.53 -8.95 0.78
CA ARG A 151 -1.49 -8.04 0.29
C ARG A 151 -0.53 -7.73 1.43
N PHE A 152 0.74 -7.55 1.09
CA PHE A 152 1.76 -7.05 1.99
C PHE A 152 2.34 -5.76 1.45
N VAL A 153 2.62 -4.84 2.37
CA VAL A 153 3.29 -3.58 2.11
C VAL A 153 4.61 -3.63 2.89
N GLN A 154 5.72 -3.48 2.18
CA GLN A 154 7.05 -3.47 2.78
C GLN A 154 7.44 -2.04 3.13
N CYS A 155 7.85 -1.82 4.37
CA CYS A 155 8.34 -0.52 4.84
C CYS A 155 9.81 -0.61 5.24
N SER A 156 10.61 0.37 4.82
CA SER A 156 11.96 0.58 5.34
C SER A 156 11.92 1.61 6.47
N HIS A 157 12.43 1.25 7.63
CA HIS A 157 12.59 2.19 8.74
C HIS A 157 14.01 2.73 8.78
N THR A 158 14.15 4.01 9.06
CA THR A 158 15.45 4.58 9.47
C THR A 158 15.66 4.30 10.95
N ASP A 159 16.92 4.18 11.40
CA ASP A 159 17.27 3.88 12.79
C ASP A 159 16.57 4.81 13.81
N ALA A 160 16.33 6.07 13.43
CA ALA A 160 15.62 7.04 14.25
C ALA A 160 14.14 6.67 14.48
N ALA A 161 13.45 6.14 13.46
CA ALA A 161 12.07 5.68 13.56
C ALA A 161 11.95 4.40 14.38
N VAL A 162 12.89 3.46 14.21
CA VAL A 162 12.98 2.24 15.02
C VAL A 162 13.16 2.60 16.49
N LYS A 163 14.08 3.54 16.80
CA LYS A 163 14.34 3.97 18.17
C LYS A 163 13.11 4.61 18.83
N ARG A 164 12.33 5.41 18.08
CA ARG A 164 11.05 5.98 18.57
C ARG A 164 9.97 4.91 18.80
N SER A 165 9.85 3.94 17.90
CA SER A 165 8.89 2.84 18.02
C SER A 165 9.22 1.91 19.20
N LEU A 166 10.50 1.59 19.41
CA LEU A 166 10.96 0.82 20.56
C LEU A 166 10.71 1.55 21.89
N LEU A 167 10.93 2.87 21.95
CA LEU A 167 10.60 3.66 23.13
C LEU A 167 9.09 3.69 23.42
N HIS A 168 8.25 3.78 22.38
CA HIS A 168 6.80 3.77 22.54
C HIS A 168 6.26 2.39 22.98
N ARG A 169 6.90 1.29 22.57
CA ARG A 169 6.57 -0.07 23.05
C ARG A 169 7.11 -0.36 24.45
N SER A 170 8.20 0.29 24.86
CA SER A 170 8.91 -0.05 26.10
C SER A 170 8.36 0.63 27.36
N ILE A 171 7.57 1.70 27.25
CA ILE A 171 7.11 2.45 28.44
C ILE A 171 5.66 2.90 28.23
N GLN A 172 4.70 2.06 28.60
CA GLN A 172 3.36 2.55 28.95
C GLN A 172 3.41 2.99 30.42
N PRO A 173 3.40 4.30 30.73
CA PRO A 173 3.52 4.80 32.10
C PRO A 173 2.34 4.35 32.99
N SER A 174 1.22 3.93 32.38
CA SER A 174 0.05 3.40 33.06
C SER A 174 0.33 2.09 33.81
N SER A 175 1.14 1.18 33.26
CA SER A 175 1.41 -0.12 33.89
C SER A 175 2.30 -0.01 35.13
N PHE A 176 3.28 0.90 35.12
CA PHE A 176 4.17 1.12 36.26
C PHE A 176 3.45 1.80 37.42
N LEU A 177 2.59 2.77 37.12
CA LEU A 177 1.81 3.50 38.12
C LEU A 177 0.75 2.60 38.78
N LEU A 178 0.11 1.71 38.00
CA LEU A 178 -0.78 0.68 38.53
C LEU A 178 -0.05 -0.32 39.43
N LEU A 179 1.15 -0.77 39.06
CA LEU A 179 1.95 -1.69 39.88
C LEU A 179 2.38 -1.03 41.20
N LEU A 180 2.80 0.23 41.15
CA LEU A 180 3.16 0.99 42.35
C LEU A 180 1.96 1.20 43.28
N LEU A 181 0.79 1.53 42.71
CA LEU A 181 -0.44 1.73 43.48
C LEU A 181 -0.94 0.41 44.10
N LEU A 182 -0.82 -0.70 43.37
CA LEU A 182 -1.10 -2.04 43.90
C LEU A 182 -0.15 -2.40 45.06
N LEU A 183 1.15 -2.12 44.91
CA LEU A 183 2.14 -2.39 45.94
C LEU A 183 1.90 -1.55 47.20
N LEU A 184 1.56 -0.26 47.05
CA LEU A 184 1.16 0.61 48.15
C LEU A 184 -0.11 0.13 48.85
N LEU A 185 -1.12 -0.32 48.09
CA LEU A 185 -2.35 -0.90 48.63
C LEU A 185 -2.06 -2.16 49.45
N LEU A 186 -1.20 -3.06 48.93
CA LEU A 186 -0.80 -4.28 49.64
C LEU A 186 -0.04 -3.98 50.93
N LEU A 187 0.87 -2.99 50.90
CA LEU A 187 1.58 -2.52 52.10
C LEU A 187 0.63 -1.95 53.15
N LEU A 188 -0.36 -1.16 52.72
CA LEU A 188 -1.36 -0.57 53.61
C LEU A 188 -2.25 -1.66 54.22
N LEU A 189 -2.72 -2.63 53.41
CA LEU A 189 -3.49 -3.77 53.87
C LEU A 189 -2.69 -4.62 54.87
N PHE A 190 -1.39 -4.84 54.62
CA PHE A 190 -0.51 -5.52 55.56
C PHE A 190 -0.40 -4.78 56.88
N PHE A 191 -0.24 -3.45 56.86
CA PHE A 191 -0.15 -2.64 58.08
C PHE A 191 -1.47 -2.64 58.86
N VAL A 192 -2.60 -2.53 58.17
CA VAL A 192 -3.93 -2.63 58.79
C VAL A 192 -4.12 -4.01 59.42
N PHE A 193 -3.82 -5.08 58.69
CA PHE A 193 -3.90 -6.45 59.22
C PHE A 193 -3.00 -6.65 60.43
N PHE A 194 -1.76 -6.18 60.39
CA PHE A 194 -0.81 -6.25 61.50
C PHE A 194 -1.33 -5.47 62.72
N PHE A 195 -1.88 -4.27 62.52
CA PHE A 195 -2.46 -3.47 63.60
C PHE A 195 -3.68 -4.14 64.24
N PHE A 196 -4.60 -4.68 63.44
CA PHE A 196 -5.76 -5.42 63.93
C PHE A 196 -5.37 -6.71 64.65
N PHE A 197 -4.41 -7.47 64.10
CA PHE A 197 -3.89 -8.69 64.73
C PHE A 197 -3.25 -8.37 66.09
N PHE A 198 -2.41 -7.33 66.15
CA PHE A 198 -1.79 -6.89 67.40
C PHE A 198 -2.83 -6.44 68.43
N PHE A 199 -3.81 -5.63 68.02
CA PHE A 199 -4.86 -5.17 68.94
C PHE A 199 -5.73 -6.34 69.45
N PHE A 200 -6.11 -7.28 68.59
CA PHE A 200 -6.97 -8.39 69.00
C PHE A 200 -6.26 -9.43 69.86
N PHE A 201 -5.00 -9.75 69.56
CA PHE A 201 -4.24 -10.76 70.30
C PHE A 201 -3.53 -10.21 71.54
N PHE A 202 -3.10 -8.95 71.54
CA PHE A 202 -2.35 -8.34 72.64
C PHE A 202 -3.17 -7.35 73.47
N SER A 203 -4.43 -7.05 73.12
CA SER A 203 -5.31 -6.34 74.07
C SER A 203 -5.69 -7.31 75.20
N PRO A 204 -5.32 -7.03 76.46
CA PRO A 204 -5.72 -7.88 77.58
C PRO A 204 -7.27 -7.89 77.67
N PRO A 205 -7.90 -9.02 78.06
CA PRO A 205 -9.32 -9.02 78.32
C PRO A 205 -9.59 -8.00 79.41
N VAL A 206 -10.42 -7.00 79.11
CA VAL A 206 -10.91 -6.06 80.11
C VAL A 206 -11.74 -6.88 81.09
N CYS A 207 -11.12 -7.33 82.18
CA CYS A 207 -11.79 -8.01 83.28
C CYS A 207 -12.81 -7.03 83.87
N LEU A 208 -14.06 -7.19 83.44
CA LEU A 208 -15.23 -6.56 84.01
C LEU A 208 -15.48 -7.15 85.40
N LEU A 209 -14.64 -6.79 86.38
CA LEU A 209 -14.90 -7.02 87.79
C LEU A 209 -15.78 -5.87 88.31
N SER A 210 -17.03 -5.87 87.86
CA SER A 210 -18.09 -5.09 88.48
C SER A 210 -18.50 -5.76 89.78
N HIS A 211 -18.39 -5.01 90.88
CA HIS A 211 -19.13 -5.14 92.15
C HIS A 211 -19.08 -6.47 92.93
N LEU A 212 -18.43 -6.42 94.10
CA LEU A 212 -19.00 -6.91 95.38
C LEU A 212 -18.08 -6.48 96.55
N ARG A 213 -18.26 -5.24 97.04
CA ARG A 213 -18.00 -4.88 98.45
C ARG A 213 -18.58 -3.50 98.79
N SER A 214 -19.82 -3.51 99.24
CA SER A 214 -20.37 -2.74 100.36
C SER A 214 -21.74 -3.33 100.68
#